data_AF-A0A6I3GA12-F1
#
_entry.id   AF-A0A6I3GA12-F1
#
_cell.length_a   1.000
_cell.length_b   1.000
_cell.length_c   1.000
_cell.angle_alpha   90.00
_cell.angle_beta   90.00
_cell.angle_gamma   90.00
#
_symmetry.space_group_name_H-M   'P 1'
#
loop_
_entity.id
_entity.type
_entity.pdbx_description
1 polymer ?
#
loop_
_entity_poly.entity_id
_entity_poly.type
_entity_poly.pdbx_seq_one_letter_code
_entity_poly.pdbx_strand_id
1 'polypeptide(L)'
;MAKSAEPGTRSVALLIGGFDALVVAAGVIAILVAGTTLSWWLDSGLTDSWVSSFRNAVDIWFAMHGVGINFAAGTFGTLQVPAFVISSFPLGAVLLIFGLGWRGGIRLYGSAELWPAWLTATLVYGGISALMLPLAATKELSPDPVAAYFLPTLVYVGGVVCGSLFGSTPHSAVKLSLATERIAGREWLLGLSGKVNWVLRSLASPALRAGTGFVVAMQAISATAVAILLGLNWLNVIQLYEQLQGGVFGGLGSTLLQLAFLPNLIFFASTWIAGVGFAIGTGSSVSPLGTALGPIPTVPVFGAIPVGDSSIGMIILIVPVLVALIATVAVKNHTGEARHNFATPLSASIAMGLSIGFVAAIEMTLLALLTHLSIGPGRMQNIGADPIWVFVWIFLEVAPIAFLASFYAARPSAASPIPEHLKR
;
A
#
# COMPACT_ATOMS: atom_id res chain seq x y z
N MET A 1 40.63 17.97 5.55
CA MET A 1 41.23 16.80 6.24
C MET A 1 40.08 16.04 6.88
N ALA A 2 39.55 15.02 6.19
CA ALA A 2 38.37 14.28 6.64
C ALA A 2 38.76 13.41 7.85
N LYS A 3 38.12 13.66 9.00
CA LYS A 3 38.32 12.84 10.20
C LYS A 3 37.73 11.46 9.90
N SER A 4 38.56 10.42 9.94
CA SER A 4 38.13 9.04 9.75
C SER A 4 37.02 8.70 10.74
N ALA A 5 35.85 8.29 10.24
CA ALA A 5 34.83 7.66 11.05
C ALA A 5 35.48 6.53 11.86
N GLU A 6 35.15 6.42 13.16
CA GLU A 6 35.73 5.39 14.03
C GLU A 6 35.52 4.01 13.40
N PRO A 7 36.59 3.21 13.21
CA PRO A 7 36.56 1.96 12.43
C PRO A 7 35.54 0.91 12.91
N GLY A 8 35.03 1.02 14.15
CA GLY A 8 34.05 0.10 14.72
C GLY A 8 32.59 0.32 14.28
N THR A 9 32.24 1.48 13.71
CA THR A 9 30.82 1.79 13.40
C THR A 9 30.32 1.12 12.12
N ARG A 10 31.18 1.00 11.10
CA ARG A 10 30.84 0.42 9.79
C ARG A 10 30.61 -1.08 9.87
N SER A 11 31.47 -1.80 10.58
CA SER A 11 31.36 -3.26 10.75
C SER A 11 30.10 -3.64 11.53
N VAL A 12 29.73 -2.85 12.55
CA VAL A 12 28.50 -3.05 13.31
C VAL A 12 27.26 -2.78 12.43
N ALA A 13 27.23 -1.68 11.68
CA ALA A 13 26.13 -1.38 10.76
C ALA A 13 25.95 -2.50 9.72
N LEU A 14 27.07 -2.97 9.16
CA LEU A 14 27.13 -4.08 8.21
C LEU A 14 26.52 -5.36 8.79
N LEU A 15 26.92 -5.75 10.01
CA LEU A 15 26.43 -6.94 10.69
C LEU A 15 24.94 -6.83 11.03
N ILE A 16 24.48 -5.69 11.53
CA ILE A 16 23.06 -5.47 11.85
C ILE A 16 22.21 -5.59 10.58
N GLY A 17 22.58 -4.90 9.49
CA GLY A 17 21.83 -4.94 8.23
C GLY A 17 21.73 -6.35 7.64
N GLY A 18 22.85 -7.08 7.60
CA GLY A 18 22.89 -8.44 7.06
C GLY A 18 22.16 -9.45 7.94
N PHE A 19 22.34 -9.39 9.26
CA PHE A 19 21.69 -10.32 10.19
C PHE A 19 20.18 -10.10 10.27
N ASP A 20 19.70 -8.86 10.36
CA ASP A 20 18.26 -8.58 10.37
C ASP A 20 17.60 -9.03 9.04
N ALA A 21 18.29 -8.86 7.91
CA ALA A 21 17.81 -9.35 6.61
C ALA A 21 17.69 -10.88 6.58
N LEU A 22 18.70 -11.58 7.09
CA LEU A 22 18.72 -13.04 7.19
C LEU A 22 17.58 -13.54 8.08
N VAL A 23 17.43 -12.97 9.28
CA VAL A 23 16.41 -13.38 10.25
C VAL A 23 15.00 -13.14 9.69
N VAL A 24 14.76 -12.01 9.04
CA VAL A 24 13.44 -11.72 8.45
C VAL A 24 13.14 -12.67 7.30
N ALA A 25 14.06 -12.85 6.34
CA ALA A 25 13.85 -13.74 5.21
C ALA A 25 13.68 -15.20 5.65
N ALA A 26 14.62 -15.72 6.46
CA ALA A 26 14.59 -17.09 6.96
C ALA A 26 13.39 -17.34 7.88
N GLY A 27 13.02 -16.36 8.72
CA GLY A 27 11.88 -16.46 9.62
C GLY A 27 10.55 -16.58 8.88
N VAL A 28 10.32 -15.74 7.86
CA VAL A 28 9.09 -15.82 7.05
C VAL A 28 9.07 -17.13 6.25
N ILE A 29 10.18 -17.52 5.61
CA ILE A 29 10.27 -18.79 4.88
C ILE A 29 10.03 -19.97 5.82
N ALA A 30 10.62 -19.99 7.01
CA ALA A 30 10.45 -21.07 7.99
C ALA A 30 8.98 -21.21 8.44
N ILE A 31 8.28 -20.10 8.68
CA ILE A 31 6.85 -20.12 9.02
C ILE A 31 6.03 -20.71 7.87
N LEU A 32 6.31 -20.30 6.63
CA LEU A 32 5.61 -20.80 5.45
C LEU A 32 5.90 -22.29 5.23
N VAL A 33 7.16 -22.72 5.32
CA VAL A 33 7.55 -24.13 5.21
C VAL A 33 6.90 -24.97 6.30
N ALA A 34 6.83 -24.49 7.54
CA ALA A 34 6.13 -25.18 8.61
C ALA A 34 4.64 -25.34 8.30
N GLY A 35 3.99 -24.27 7.83
CA GLY A 35 2.57 -24.28 7.45
C GLY A 35 2.27 -25.21 6.28
N THR A 36 3.04 -25.15 5.19
CA THR A 36 2.85 -26.02 4.03
C THR A 36 3.23 -27.46 4.34
N THR A 37 4.25 -27.70 5.17
CA THR A 37 4.64 -29.07 5.59
C THR A 37 3.52 -29.71 6.39
N LEU A 38 2.88 -28.93 7.27
CA LEU A 38 1.74 -29.40 8.05
C LEU A 38 0.54 -29.73 7.16
N SER A 39 0.21 -28.87 6.18
CA SER A 39 -0.84 -29.16 5.18
C SER A 39 -0.50 -30.40 4.36
N TRP A 40 0.73 -30.51 3.85
CA TRP A 40 1.17 -31.70 3.11
C TRP A 40 1.02 -32.99 3.93
N TRP A 41 1.40 -32.97 5.22
CA TRP A 41 1.26 -34.13 6.09
C TRP A 41 -0.21 -34.55 6.26
N LEU A 42 -1.10 -33.57 6.48
CA LEU A 42 -2.52 -33.81 6.74
C LEU A 42 -3.29 -34.23 5.48
N ASP A 43 -2.98 -33.60 4.34
CA ASP A 43 -3.73 -33.80 3.10
C ASP A 43 -3.25 -35.05 2.35
N SER A 44 -1.93 -35.25 2.24
CA SER A 44 -1.35 -36.36 1.48
C SER A 44 -0.99 -37.59 2.33
N GLY A 45 -1.04 -37.49 3.67
CA GLY A 45 -0.68 -38.61 4.55
C GLY A 45 0.77 -39.10 4.40
N LEU A 46 1.71 -38.22 3.99
CA LEU A 46 3.12 -38.53 3.68
C LEU A 46 3.35 -39.37 2.41
N THR A 47 2.36 -39.47 1.51
CA THR A 47 2.49 -40.29 0.30
C THR A 47 3.16 -39.55 -0.87
N ASP A 48 2.98 -38.23 -0.95
CA ASP A 48 3.61 -37.38 -1.96
C ASP A 48 4.98 -36.86 -1.51
N SER A 49 5.80 -36.39 -2.46
CA SER A 49 7.11 -35.80 -2.15
C SER A 49 7.01 -34.49 -1.35
N TRP A 50 7.61 -34.44 -0.16
CA TRP A 50 7.71 -33.21 0.67
C TRP A 50 8.28 -31.99 -0.09
N VAL A 51 9.11 -32.22 -1.11
CA VAL A 51 9.68 -31.13 -1.93
C VAL A 51 8.59 -30.25 -2.56
N SER A 52 7.41 -30.78 -2.90
CA SER A 52 6.29 -29.97 -3.41
C SER A 52 5.78 -28.98 -2.37
N SER A 53 5.71 -29.40 -1.11
CA SER A 53 5.33 -28.57 0.02
C SER A 53 6.32 -27.43 0.27
N PHE A 54 7.61 -27.73 0.19
CA PHE A 54 8.67 -26.71 0.27
C PHE A 54 8.55 -25.71 -0.88
N ARG A 55 8.34 -26.17 -2.13
CA ARG A 55 8.14 -25.30 -3.29
C ARG A 55 6.95 -24.35 -3.11
N ASN A 56 5.81 -24.89 -2.67
CA ASN A 56 4.62 -24.09 -2.37
C ASN A 56 4.91 -22.98 -1.35
N ALA A 57 5.71 -23.26 -0.31
CA ALA A 57 6.10 -22.23 0.66
C ALA A 57 6.93 -21.12 0.01
N VAL A 58 7.85 -21.47 -0.89
CA VAL A 58 8.67 -20.49 -1.61
C VAL A 58 7.83 -19.70 -2.62
N ASP A 59 6.88 -20.33 -3.32
CA ASP A 59 5.95 -19.64 -4.22
C ASP A 59 5.05 -18.66 -3.46
N ILE A 60 4.54 -19.04 -2.29
CA ILE A 60 3.79 -18.14 -1.39
C ILE A 60 4.69 -17.00 -0.93
N TRP A 61 5.96 -17.28 -0.58
CA TRP A 61 6.92 -16.24 -0.19
C TRP A 61 7.14 -15.24 -1.32
N PHE A 62 7.29 -15.68 -2.57
CA PHE A 62 7.38 -14.79 -3.73
C PHE A 62 6.09 -13.97 -3.94
N ALA A 63 4.93 -14.62 -3.88
CA ALA A 63 3.63 -13.95 -4.01
C ALA A 63 3.41 -12.89 -2.92
N MET A 64 3.89 -13.11 -1.69
CA MET A 64 3.83 -12.12 -0.60
C MET A 64 4.58 -10.83 -0.90
N HIS A 65 5.59 -10.86 -1.77
CA HIS A 65 6.32 -9.67 -2.24
C HIS A 65 5.70 -9.05 -3.48
N GLY A 66 4.67 -9.69 -4.05
CA GLY A 66 4.03 -9.29 -5.29
C GLY A 66 4.70 -9.82 -6.56
N VAL A 67 5.55 -10.85 -6.44
CA VAL A 67 6.13 -11.53 -7.61
C VAL A 67 5.03 -12.36 -8.27
N GLY A 68 4.81 -12.14 -9.56
CA GLY A 68 3.85 -12.89 -10.34
C GLY A 68 4.25 -14.35 -10.48
N ILE A 69 3.28 -15.27 -10.42
CA ILE A 69 3.48 -16.70 -10.59
C ILE A 69 2.93 -17.10 -11.96
N ASN A 70 3.80 -17.61 -12.83
CA ASN A 70 3.48 -18.05 -14.17
C ASN A 70 3.03 -19.51 -14.17
N PHE A 71 1.88 -19.78 -14.76
CA PHE A 71 1.33 -21.11 -14.97
C PHE A 71 1.45 -21.48 -16.45
N ALA A 72 2.08 -22.62 -16.74
CA ALA A 72 2.15 -23.16 -18.09
C ALA A 72 0.76 -23.61 -18.57
N ALA A 73 0.57 -23.63 -19.89
CA ALA A 73 -0.64 -24.18 -20.48
C ALA A 73 -0.75 -25.67 -20.11
N GLY A 74 -1.96 -26.10 -19.74
CA GLY A 74 -2.20 -27.45 -19.25
C GLY A 74 -3.63 -27.91 -19.50
N THR A 75 -3.86 -29.19 -19.24
CA THR A 75 -5.19 -29.81 -19.34
C THR A 75 -5.62 -30.26 -17.96
N PHE A 76 -6.70 -29.69 -17.43
CA PHE A 76 -7.29 -30.09 -16.16
C PHE A 76 -8.59 -30.85 -16.44
N GLY A 77 -8.53 -32.18 -16.33
CA GLY A 77 -9.63 -33.04 -16.76
C GLY A 77 -9.84 -32.97 -18.28
N THR A 78 -10.98 -32.45 -18.73
CA THR A 78 -11.27 -32.21 -20.15
C THR A 78 -11.06 -30.75 -20.59
N LEU A 79 -10.74 -29.85 -19.65
CA LEU A 79 -10.59 -28.42 -19.90
C LEU A 79 -9.15 -28.08 -20.28
N GLN A 80 -8.96 -27.51 -21.47
CA GLN A 80 -7.70 -26.89 -21.86
C GLN A 80 -7.63 -25.50 -21.22
N VAL A 81 -6.62 -25.29 -20.38
CA VAL A 81 -6.35 -24.01 -19.73
C VAL A 81 -5.12 -23.38 -20.38
N PRO A 82 -5.27 -22.19 -20.99
CA PRO A 82 -4.13 -21.49 -21.57
C PRO A 82 -3.16 -21.06 -20.48
N ALA A 83 -1.90 -20.79 -20.84
CA ALA A 83 -0.95 -20.21 -19.91
C ALA A 83 -1.48 -18.87 -19.36
N PHE A 84 -1.31 -18.64 -18.06
CA PHE A 84 -1.75 -17.42 -17.40
C PHE A 84 -0.81 -17.06 -16.25
N VAL A 85 -0.92 -15.82 -15.79
CA VAL A 85 -0.10 -15.30 -14.69
C VAL A 85 -1.00 -14.87 -13.55
N ILE A 86 -0.71 -15.38 -12.36
CA ILE A 86 -1.27 -14.84 -11.13
C ILE A 86 -0.34 -13.72 -10.69
N SER A 87 -0.76 -12.48 -10.90
CA SER A 87 -0.01 -11.28 -10.50
C SER A 87 -0.88 -10.48 -9.56
N SER A 88 -0.40 -10.31 -8.34
CA SER A 88 -1.09 -9.56 -7.31
C SER A 88 -0.07 -8.87 -6.44
N PHE A 89 -0.43 -7.72 -5.87
CA PHE A 89 0.38 -7.07 -4.87
C PHE A 89 -0.38 -7.10 -3.54
N PRO A 90 -0.22 -8.17 -2.72
CA PRO A 90 -0.95 -8.32 -1.47
C PRO A 90 -0.44 -7.31 -0.46
N LEU A 91 -1.08 -6.13 -0.40
CA LEU A 91 -0.57 -4.98 0.33
C LEU A 91 -0.38 -5.26 1.81
N GLY A 92 -1.18 -6.12 2.42
CA GLY A 92 -1.02 -6.53 3.82
C GLY A 92 0.31 -7.27 4.06
N ALA A 93 0.64 -8.22 3.18
CA ALA A 93 1.91 -8.95 3.28
C ALA A 93 3.11 -8.05 2.92
N VAL A 94 2.98 -7.24 1.86
CA VAL A 94 4.04 -6.30 1.45
C VAL A 94 4.31 -5.27 2.54
N LEU A 95 3.27 -4.67 3.15
CA LEU A 95 3.42 -3.73 4.26
C LEU A 95 4.01 -4.39 5.51
N LEU A 96 3.70 -5.66 5.77
CA LEU A 96 4.33 -6.42 6.85
C LEU A 96 5.85 -6.54 6.63
N ILE A 97 6.28 -7.00 5.44
CA ILE A 97 7.70 -7.18 5.10
C ILE A 97 8.43 -5.82 5.09
N PHE A 98 7.83 -4.81 4.47
CA PHE A 98 8.33 -3.44 4.49
C PHE A 98 8.45 -2.92 5.93
N GLY A 99 7.45 -3.19 6.78
CA GLY A 99 7.44 -2.81 8.20
C GLY A 99 8.54 -3.50 9.01
N LEU A 100 8.85 -4.77 8.72
CA LEU A 100 9.98 -5.49 9.31
C LEU A 100 11.31 -4.84 8.89
N GLY A 101 11.46 -4.50 7.61
CA GLY A 101 12.59 -3.72 7.11
C GLY A 101 12.71 -2.35 7.80
N TRP A 102 11.61 -1.62 7.92
CA TRP A 102 11.55 -0.32 8.60
C TRP A 102 11.99 -0.40 10.06
N ARG A 103 11.55 -1.44 10.78
CA ARG A 103 12.01 -1.70 12.16
C ARG A 103 13.51 -1.98 12.22
N GLY A 104 14.04 -2.75 11.27
CA GLY A 104 15.50 -2.95 11.11
C GLY A 104 16.23 -1.63 10.86
N GLY A 105 15.69 -0.78 9.97
CA GLY A 105 16.23 0.54 9.66
C GLY A 105 16.30 1.47 10.87
N ILE A 106 15.25 1.50 11.72
CA ILE A 106 15.26 2.29 12.96
C ILE A 106 16.40 1.88 13.89
N ARG A 107 16.75 0.58 13.96
CA ARG A 107 17.84 0.08 14.81
C ARG A 107 19.22 0.60 14.43
N LEU A 108 19.38 1.11 13.20
CA LEU A 108 20.64 1.69 12.72
C LEU A 108 20.94 3.09 13.28
N TYR A 109 20.09 3.63 14.16
CA TYR A 109 20.21 4.99 14.70
C TYR A 109 21.57 5.34 15.34
N GLY A 110 22.31 4.34 15.86
CA GLY A 110 23.62 4.52 16.49
C GLY A 110 24.81 4.49 15.52
N SER A 111 24.57 4.28 14.22
CA SER A 111 25.63 4.15 13.21
C SER A 111 26.03 5.51 12.66
N ALA A 112 27.32 5.75 12.46
CA ALA A 112 27.83 6.96 11.81
C ALA A 112 27.56 6.99 10.29
N GLU A 113 27.48 5.80 9.68
CA GLU A 113 27.22 5.57 8.27
C GLU A 113 26.18 4.47 8.10
N LEU A 114 25.22 4.68 7.19
CA LEU A 114 24.10 3.76 6.95
C LEU A 114 24.33 2.87 5.73
N TRP A 115 25.12 3.34 4.75
CA TRP A 115 25.34 2.61 3.50
C TRP A 115 25.84 1.16 3.67
N PRO A 116 26.70 0.79 4.67
CA PRO A 116 27.15 -0.59 4.80
C PRO A 116 26.01 -1.54 5.17
N ALA A 117 25.06 -1.07 5.99
CA ALA A 117 23.88 -1.82 6.38
C ALA A 117 22.92 -2.01 5.21
N TRP A 118 22.74 -0.98 4.37
CA TRP A 118 21.93 -1.07 3.16
C TRP A 118 22.52 -2.10 2.19
N LEU A 119 23.83 -2.04 1.96
CA LEU A 119 24.52 -2.97 1.07
C LEU A 119 24.36 -4.41 1.54
N THR A 120 24.60 -4.72 2.82
CA THR A 120 24.44 -6.11 3.30
C THR A 120 23.01 -6.56 3.39
N ALA A 121 22.06 -5.69 3.74
CA ALA A 121 20.64 -6.01 3.66
C ALA A 121 20.24 -6.39 2.22
N THR A 122 20.71 -5.62 1.22
CA THR A 122 20.49 -5.92 -0.20
C THR A 122 21.13 -7.25 -0.61
N LEU A 123 22.40 -7.48 -0.27
CA LEU A 123 23.11 -8.70 -0.67
C LEU A 123 22.51 -9.96 -0.02
N VAL A 124 22.14 -9.89 1.27
CA VAL A 124 21.57 -11.03 1.99
C VAL A 124 20.15 -11.32 1.51
N TYR A 125 19.27 -10.31 1.50
CA TYR A 125 17.87 -10.53 1.11
C TYR A 125 17.75 -10.90 -0.37
N GLY A 126 18.47 -10.19 -1.24
CA GLY A 126 18.52 -10.48 -2.67
C GLY A 126 19.21 -11.82 -2.97
N GLY A 127 20.26 -12.17 -2.21
CA GLY A 127 20.90 -13.48 -2.30
C GLY A 127 19.94 -14.62 -1.94
N ILE A 128 19.18 -14.50 -0.86
CA ILE A 128 18.15 -15.48 -0.49
C ILE A 128 17.09 -15.58 -1.58
N SER A 129 16.60 -14.44 -2.09
CA SER A 129 15.63 -14.41 -3.19
C SER A 129 16.14 -15.14 -4.44
N ALA A 130 17.38 -14.85 -4.84
CA ALA A 130 18.03 -15.48 -5.98
C ALA A 130 18.25 -17.00 -5.78
N LEU A 131 18.56 -17.43 -4.55
CA LEU A 131 18.72 -18.85 -4.22
C LEU A 131 17.38 -19.60 -4.19
N MET A 132 16.31 -18.93 -3.79
CA MET A 132 14.96 -19.53 -3.69
C MET A 132 14.31 -19.74 -5.06
N LEU A 133 14.56 -18.87 -6.04
CA LEU A 133 13.96 -18.95 -7.38
C LEU A 133 14.15 -20.32 -8.08
N PRO A 134 15.38 -20.87 -8.23
CA PRO A 134 15.56 -22.16 -8.88
C PRO A 134 15.01 -23.35 -8.07
N LEU A 135 14.79 -23.16 -6.76
CA LEU A 135 14.21 -24.20 -5.91
C LEU A 135 12.70 -24.29 -6.09
N ALA A 136 12.03 -23.16 -6.33
CA ALA A 136 10.60 -23.05 -6.58
C ALA A 136 10.22 -23.43 -8.02
N ALA A 137 11.01 -23.01 -9.01
CA ALA A 137 10.65 -23.15 -10.41
C ALA A 137 10.51 -24.61 -10.89
N THR A 138 9.40 -24.89 -11.56
CA THR A 138 9.07 -26.16 -12.23
C THR A 138 8.67 -25.90 -13.68
N LYS A 139 8.38 -26.95 -14.46
CA LYS A 139 7.92 -26.78 -15.86
C LYS A 139 6.49 -26.26 -15.92
N GLU A 140 5.70 -26.58 -14.90
CA GLU A 140 4.28 -26.28 -14.80
C GLU A 140 4.03 -24.92 -14.16
N LEU A 141 4.86 -24.55 -13.18
CA LEU A 141 4.72 -23.35 -12.36
C LEU A 141 6.08 -22.72 -12.10
N SER A 142 6.22 -21.41 -12.33
CA SER A 142 7.45 -20.68 -12.01
C SER A 142 7.17 -19.23 -11.62
N PRO A 143 7.84 -18.70 -10.58
CA PRO A 143 7.84 -17.26 -10.31
C PRO A 143 8.43 -16.48 -11.49
N ASP A 144 7.95 -15.26 -11.73
CA ASP A 144 8.54 -14.35 -12.72
C ASP A 144 10.01 -14.07 -12.36
N PRO A 145 10.98 -14.47 -13.19
CA PRO A 145 12.39 -14.42 -12.81
C PRO A 145 12.87 -12.99 -12.58
N VAL A 146 12.37 -12.02 -13.36
CA VAL A 146 12.78 -10.62 -13.23
C VAL A 146 12.27 -10.07 -11.89
N ALA A 147 10.97 -10.18 -11.61
CA ALA A 147 10.41 -9.75 -10.34
C ALA A 147 11.01 -10.49 -9.14
N ALA A 148 11.31 -11.78 -9.25
CA ALA A 148 11.93 -12.57 -8.19
C ALA A 148 13.31 -12.06 -7.77
N TYR A 149 14.12 -11.51 -8.68
CA TYR A 149 15.42 -10.93 -8.32
C TYR A 149 15.31 -9.57 -7.63
N PHE A 150 14.38 -8.72 -8.07
CA PHE A 150 14.33 -7.32 -7.64
C PHE A 150 13.28 -7.05 -6.58
N LEU A 151 12.06 -7.53 -6.76
CA LEU A 151 10.89 -7.07 -5.99
C LEU A 151 10.98 -7.43 -4.50
N PRO A 152 11.35 -8.67 -4.10
CA PRO A 152 11.52 -8.98 -2.68
C PRO A 152 12.56 -8.10 -1.99
N THR A 153 13.69 -7.89 -2.67
CA THR A 153 14.78 -7.03 -2.20
C THR A 153 14.33 -5.58 -2.08
N LEU A 154 13.62 -5.04 -3.07
CA LEU A 154 13.11 -3.67 -3.07
C LEU A 154 12.11 -3.43 -1.94
N VAL A 155 11.20 -4.37 -1.69
CA VAL A 155 10.20 -4.25 -0.61
C VAL A 155 10.90 -4.21 0.75
N TYR A 156 11.77 -5.18 1.05
CA TYR A 156 12.44 -5.24 2.35
C TYR A 156 13.45 -4.09 2.54
N VAL A 157 14.35 -3.89 1.59
CA VAL A 157 15.41 -2.86 1.68
C VAL A 157 14.81 -1.47 1.60
N GLY A 158 13.74 -1.26 0.83
CA GLY A 158 12.98 -0.01 0.85
C GLY A 158 12.49 0.32 2.26
N GLY A 159 12.00 -0.68 3.00
CA GLY A 159 11.69 -0.56 4.43
C GLY A 159 12.92 -0.12 5.24
N VAL A 160 14.04 -0.82 5.11
CA VAL A 160 15.30 -0.53 5.85
C VAL A 160 15.79 0.89 5.59
N VAL A 161 15.87 1.31 4.32
CA VAL A 161 16.32 2.64 3.91
C VAL A 161 15.38 3.70 4.48
N CYS A 162 14.07 3.57 4.25
CA CYS A 162 13.08 4.51 4.75
C CYS A 162 13.08 4.61 6.28
N GLY A 163 13.16 3.49 6.99
CA GLY A 163 13.22 3.45 8.45
C GLY A 163 14.50 4.07 9.01
N SER A 164 15.64 3.85 8.36
CA SER A 164 16.93 4.42 8.78
C SER A 164 17.03 5.93 8.53
N LEU A 165 16.42 6.43 7.45
CA LEU A 165 16.41 7.86 7.10
C LEU A 165 15.35 8.63 7.90
N PHE A 166 14.12 8.11 7.95
CA PHE A 166 12.93 8.85 8.40
C PHE A 166 12.30 8.33 9.69
N GLY A 167 12.72 7.17 10.21
CA GLY A 167 12.20 6.60 11.44
C GLY A 167 12.41 7.47 12.67
N SER A 168 11.64 7.26 13.74
CA SER A 168 11.85 7.99 14.99
C SER A 168 13.22 7.68 15.60
N THR A 169 13.88 8.70 16.15
CA THR A 169 15.09 8.52 16.96
C THR A 169 14.67 8.20 18.40
N PRO A 170 15.35 7.28 19.10
CA PRO A 170 15.09 7.05 20.52
C PRO A 170 15.23 8.35 21.32
N HIS A 171 14.33 8.57 22.29
CA HIS A 171 14.48 9.65 23.26
C HIS A 171 15.65 9.30 24.19
N SER A 172 16.84 9.75 23.85
CA SER A 172 18.05 9.59 24.66
C SER A 172 18.44 10.92 25.27
N ALA A 173 18.90 10.89 26.53
CA ALA A 173 19.44 12.07 27.22
C ALA A 173 20.75 12.58 26.56
N VAL A 174 21.41 11.72 25.78
CA VAL A 174 22.64 12.07 25.04
C VAL A 174 22.29 12.47 23.61
N LYS A 175 22.78 13.64 23.17
CA LYS A 175 22.73 14.04 21.76
C LYS A 175 23.56 13.08 20.92
N LEU A 176 22.88 12.17 20.23
CA LEU A 176 23.51 11.26 19.29
C LEU A 176 23.86 12.01 18.00
N SER A 177 25.06 11.79 17.47
CA SER A 177 25.42 12.25 16.13
C SER A 177 24.59 11.49 15.11
N LEU A 178 23.84 12.22 14.28
CA LEU A 178 23.08 11.61 13.19
C LEU A 178 24.05 11.12 12.10
N ALA A 179 23.70 10.00 11.47
CA ALA A 179 24.45 9.47 10.34
C ALA A 179 24.51 10.48 9.18
N THR A 180 25.60 10.44 8.41
CA THR A 180 25.84 11.39 7.31
C THR A 180 24.74 11.31 6.24
N GLU A 181 24.33 10.10 5.87
CA GLU A 181 23.30 9.85 4.85
C GLU A 181 21.93 10.30 5.32
N ARG A 182 21.69 10.25 6.63
CA ARG A 182 20.43 10.72 7.23
C ARG A 182 20.30 12.24 7.16
N ILE A 183 21.39 12.95 7.43
CA ILE A 183 21.46 14.41 7.27
C ILE A 183 21.28 14.76 5.81
N ALA A 184 22.06 14.13 4.92
CA ALA A 184 21.99 14.36 3.47
C ALA A 184 20.58 14.09 2.90
N GLY A 185 19.91 13.02 3.35
CA GLY A 185 18.54 12.71 2.92
C GLY A 185 17.51 13.77 3.36
N ARG A 186 17.66 14.32 4.58
CA ARG A 186 16.81 15.42 5.06
C ARG A 186 17.05 16.72 4.31
N GLU A 187 18.32 17.06 4.07
CA GLU A 187 18.71 18.25 3.30
C GLU A 187 18.23 18.14 1.85
N TRP A 188 18.35 16.96 1.23
CA TRP A 188 17.84 16.70 -0.12
C TRP A 188 16.32 16.92 -0.20
N LEU A 189 15.55 16.37 0.74
CA LEU A 189 14.09 16.58 0.80
C LEU A 189 13.71 18.06 0.98
N LEU A 190 14.39 18.77 1.87
CA LEU A 190 14.16 20.20 2.08
C LEU A 190 14.54 20.99 0.83
N GLY A 191 15.63 20.61 0.15
CA GLY A 191 16.11 21.22 -1.08
C GLY A 191 15.18 21.03 -2.28
N LEU A 192 14.39 19.95 -2.34
CA LEU A 192 13.39 19.75 -3.39
C LEU A 192 12.39 20.90 -3.44
N SER A 193 11.92 21.37 -2.28
CA SER A 193 10.97 22.49 -2.20
C SER A 193 11.50 23.80 -2.77
N GLY A 194 12.83 24.01 -2.73
CA GLY A 194 13.49 25.21 -3.24
C GLY A 194 13.70 25.22 -4.75
N LYS A 195 13.57 24.07 -5.43
CA LYS A 195 13.75 23.95 -6.89
C LYS A 195 12.45 24.15 -7.68
N VAL A 196 11.31 24.15 -7.01
CA VAL A 196 9.99 24.25 -7.66
C VAL A 196 9.52 25.71 -7.72
N ASN A 197 8.76 26.05 -8.76
CA ASN A 197 8.14 27.37 -8.92
C ASN A 197 7.34 27.77 -7.65
N TRP A 198 7.38 29.06 -7.29
CA TRP A 198 6.73 29.62 -6.12
C TRP A 198 5.25 29.25 -5.99
N VAL A 199 4.54 29.13 -7.13
CA VAL A 199 3.13 28.73 -7.19
C VAL A 199 2.94 27.35 -6.57
N LEU A 200 3.71 26.36 -7.07
CA LEU A 200 3.65 24.98 -6.59
C LEU A 200 4.16 24.89 -5.15
N ARG A 201 5.22 25.61 -4.79
CA ARG A 201 5.77 25.62 -3.43
C ARG A 201 4.74 26.11 -2.40
N SER A 202 4.02 27.18 -2.71
CA SER A 202 3.01 27.78 -1.83
C SER A 202 1.79 26.86 -1.62
N LEU A 203 1.52 25.97 -2.58
CA LEU A 203 0.39 25.06 -2.58
C LEU A 203 0.76 23.64 -2.11
N ALA A 204 2.03 23.23 -2.25
CA ALA A 204 2.46 21.85 -2.04
C ALA A 204 2.16 21.35 -0.63
N SER A 205 2.56 22.08 0.42
CA SER A 205 2.32 21.60 1.78
C SER A 205 0.82 21.53 2.13
N PRO A 206 -0.01 22.53 1.82
CA PRO A 206 -1.45 22.43 2.07
C PRO A 206 -2.13 21.35 1.22
N ALA A 207 -1.79 21.26 -0.06
CA ALA A 207 -2.36 20.29 -0.99
C ALA A 207 -2.02 18.86 -0.60
N LEU A 208 -0.75 18.58 -0.27
CA LEU A 208 -0.33 17.26 0.22
C LEU A 208 -1.08 16.89 1.51
N ARG A 209 -1.13 17.79 2.50
CA ARG A 209 -1.81 17.46 3.78
C ARG A 209 -3.31 17.21 3.62
N ALA A 210 -4.01 18.02 2.82
CA ALA A 210 -5.45 17.87 2.62
C ALA A 210 -5.76 16.68 1.70
N GLY A 211 -5.01 16.50 0.62
CA GLY A 211 -5.15 15.36 -0.30
C GLY A 211 -4.86 14.03 0.40
N THR A 212 -3.71 13.91 1.06
CA THR A 212 -3.39 12.72 1.85
C THR A 212 -4.34 12.53 3.03
N GLY A 213 -4.78 13.63 3.66
CA GLY A 213 -5.81 13.58 4.71
C GLY A 213 -7.13 12.98 4.23
N PHE A 214 -7.56 13.32 3.01
CA PHE A 214 -8.72 12.73 2.35
C PHE A 214 -8.53 11.23 2.12
N VAL A 215 -7.40 10.80 1.53
CA VAL A 215 -7.12 9.39 1.24
C VAL A 215 -7.07 8.55 2.51
N VAL A 216 -6.37 9.02 3.55
CA VAL A 216 -6.28 8.33 4.84
C VAL A 216 -7.67 8.20 5.50
N ALA A 217 -8.46 9.27 5.49
CA ALA A 217 -9.81 9.24 6.03
C ALA A 217 -10.74 8.29 5.26
N MET A 218 -10.67 8.30 3.93
CA MET A 218 -11.40 7.35 3.08
C MET A 218 -11.01 5.91 3.40
N GLN A 219 -9.73 5.62 3.55
CA GLN A 219 -9.27 4.27 3.88
C GLN A 219 -9.72 3.83 5.28
N ALA A 220 -9.74 4.74 6.26
CA ALA A 220 -10.23 4.46 7.62
C ALA A 220 -11.75 4.20 7.65
N ILE A 221 -12.54 5.01 6.95
CA ILE A 221 -13.98 4.81 6.82
C ILE A 221 -14.26 3.49 6.11
N SER A 222 -13.52 3.20 5.04
CA SER A 222 -13.65 1.95 4.28
C SER A 222 -13.29 0.73 5.13
N ALA A 223 -12.26 0.83 5.98
CA ALA A 223 -11.88 -0.25 6.88
C ALA A 223 -12.99 -0.56 7.88
N THR A 224 -13.63 0.49 8.39
CA THR A 224 -14.78 0.39 9.28
C THR A 224 -15.99 -0.23 8.56
N ALA A 225 -16.25 0.20 7.32
CA ALA A 225 -17.31 -0.36 6.49
C ALA A 225 -17.10 -1.85 6.20
N VAL A 226 -15.88 -2.27 5.84
CA VAL A 226 -15.52 -3.68 5.63
C VAL A 226 -15.75 -4.50 6.91
N ALA A 227 -15.33 -3.98 8.07
CA ALA A 227 -15.56 -4.66 9.35
C ALA A 227 -17.05 -4.82 9.67
N ILE A 228 -17.87 -3.79 9.43
CA ILE A 228 -19.33 -3.86 9.59
C ILE A 228 -19.94 -4.88 8.62
N LEU A 229 -19.56 -4.84 7.33
CA LEU A 229 -20.09 -5.74 6.31
C LEU A 229 -19.76 -7.20 6.61
N LEU A 230 -18.54 -7.49 7.07
CA LEU A 230 -18.14 -8.82 7.53
C LEU A 230 -18.99 -9.28 8.72
N GLY A 231 -19.24 -8.39 9.69
CA GLY A 231 -20.07 -8.69 10.86
C GLY A 231 -21.53 -8.95 10.51
N LEU A 232 -22.09 -8.19 9.55
CA LEU A 232 -23.48 -8.37 9.11
C LEU A 232 -23.68 -9.60 8.21
N ASN A 233 -22.67 -9.96 7.41
CA ASN A 233 -22.75 -11.04 6.43
C ASN A 233 -21.97 -12.31 6.85
N TRP A 234 -21.70 -12.46 8.15
CA TRP A 234 -20.87 -13.56 8.67
C TRP A 234 -21.37 -14.96 8.28
N LEU A 235 -22.69 -15.15 8.15
CA LEU A 235 -23.28 -16.43 7.69
C LEU A 235 -22.86 -16.80 6.27
N ASN A 236 -22.88 -15.84 5.33
CA ASN A 236 -22.44 -16.08 3.94
C ASN A 236 -20.95 -16.39 3.89
N VAL A 237 -20.15 -15.71 4.73
CA VAL A 237 -18.71 -15.95 4.84
C VAL A 237 -18.43 -17.38 5.35
N ILE A 238 -19.16 -17.84 6.37
CA ILE A 238 -19.03 -19.22 6.89
C ILE A 238 -19.43 -20.24 5.82
N GLN A 239 -20.54 -20.02 5.10
CA GLN A 239 -20.97 -20.92 4.04
C GLN A 239 -19.89 -21.08 2.96
N LEU A 240 -19.19 -20.01 2.60
CA LEU A 240 -18.07 -20.08 1.66
C LEU A 240 -16.85 -20.82 2.25
N TYR A 241 -16.58 -20.69 3.55
CA TYR A 241 -15.57 -21.53 4.22
C TYR A 241 -15.93 -23.02 4.21
N GLU A 242 -17.20 -23.35 4.45
CA GLU A 242 -17.68 -24.74 4.42
C GLU A 242 -17.63 -25.33 3.01
N GLN A 243 -17.93 -24.53 1.99
CA GLN A 243 -17.82 -24.94 0.58
C GLN A 243 -16.38 -25.24 0.14
N LEU A 244 -15.39 -24.57 0.73
CA LEU A 244 -13.97 -24.86 0.47
C LEU A 244 -13.55 -26.23 1.00
N GLN A 245 -14.30 -26.81 1.95
CA GLN A 245 -14.02 -28.11 2.58
C GLN A 245 -12.57 -28.27 3.10
N GLY A 246 -11.88 -27.17 3.38
CA GLY A 246 -10.45 -27.16 3.73
C GLY A 246 -10.12 -27.53 5.18
N GLY A 247 -11.12 -27.92 5.98
CA GLY A 247 -10.95 -28.17 7.41
C GLY A 247 -10.39 -26.96 8.18
N VAL A 248 -9.83 -27.22 9.36
CA VAL A 248 -9.30 -26.15 10.24
C VAL A 248 -8.09 -25.44 9.62
N PHE A 249 -7.15 -26.19 9.04
CA PHE A 249 -5.91 -25.63 8.51
C PHE A 249 -6.09 -24.92 7.17
N GLY A 250 -6.92 -25.44 6.27
CA GLY A 250 -7.32 -24.72 5.05
C GLY A 250 -8.11 -23.45 5.38
N GLY A 251 -8.95 -23.49 6.41
CA GLY A 251 -9.62 -22.29 6.95
C GLY A 251 -8.63 -21.24 7.47
N LEU A 252 -7.63 -21.66 8.25
CA LEU A 252 -6.55 -20.77 8.73
C LEU A 252 -5.72 -20.18 7.59
N GLY A 253 -5.31 -21.01 6.62
CA GLY A 253 -4.56 -20.56 5.44
C GLY A 253 -5.35 -19.54 4.61
N SER A 254 -6.63 -19.81 4.37
CA SER A 254 -7.54 -18.89 3.69
C SER A 254 -7.73 -17.58 4.47
N THR A 255 -7.80 -17.64 5.80
CA THR A 255 -7.88 -16.44 6.65
C THR A 255 -6.60 -15.61 6.54
N LEU A 256 -5.43 -16.23 6.62
CA LEU A 256 -4.13 -15.55 6.49
C LEU A 256 -3.97 -14.91 5.09
N LEU A 257 -4.42 -15.60 4.05
CA LEU A 257 -4.47 -15.06 2.70
C LEU A 257 -5.38 -13.81 2.64
N GLN A 258 -6.59 -13.88 3.19
CA GLN A 258 -7.50 -12.73 3.23
C GLN A 258 -6.92 -11.56 4.03
N LEU A 259 -6.18 -11.82 5.12
CA LEU A 259 -5.46 -10.79 5.87
C LEU A 259 -4.34 -10.16 5.05
N ALA A 260 -3.61 -10.95 4.25
CA ALA A 260 -2.58 -10.44 3.35
C ALA A 260 -3.15 -9.49 2.27
N PHE A 261 -4.41 -9.68 1.88
CA PHE A 261 -5.12 -8.82 0.92
C PHE A 261 -6.04 -7.78 1.58
N LEU A 262 -6.10 -7.72 2.91
CA LEU A 262 -7.05 -6.86 3.61
C LEU A 262 -6.94 -5.38 3.19
N PRO A 263 -5.75 -4.78 3.04
CA PRO A 263 -5.66 -3.40 2.56
C PRO A 263 -6.16 -3.21 1.12
N ASN A 264 -6.02 -4.23 0.24
CA ASN A 264 -6.59 -4.21 -1.11
C ASN A 264 -8.12 -4.20 -1.05
N LEU A 265 -8.71 -5.02 -0.18
CA LEU A 265 -10.17 -5.09 0.00
C LEU A 265 -10.73 -3.80 0.60
N ILE A 266 -10.01 -3.17 1.53
CA ILE A 266 -10.37 -1.86 2.07
C ILE A 266 -10.34 -0.80 0.95
N PHE A 267 -9.36 -0.87 0.04
CA PHE A 267 -9.31 0.05 -1.09
C PHE A 267 -10.48 -0.18 -2.05
N PHE A 268 -10.86 -1.42 -2.35
CA PHE A 268 -12.06 -1.71 -3.14
C PHE A 268 -13.34 -1.15 -2.49
N ALA A 269 -13.46 -1.23 -1.17
CA ALA A 269 -14.54 -0.57 -0.45
C ALA A 269 -14.46 0.97 -0.56
N SER A 270 -13.26 1.54 -0.58
CA SER A 270 -13.08 2.98 -0.77
C SER A 270 -13.52 3.47 -2.14
N THR A 271 -13.22 2.72 -3.20
CA THR A 271 -13.67 3.05 -4.56
C THR A 271 -15.18 2.85 -4.72
N TRP A 272 -15.75 1.87 -4.01
CA TRP A 272 -17.20 1.73 -3.88
C TRP A 272 -17.82 2.96 -3.19
N ILE A 273 -17.33 3.38 -2.02
CA ILE A 273 -17.84 4.57 -1.31
C ILE A 273 -17.70 5.85 -2.15
N ALA A 274 -16.61 5.97 -2.89
CA ALA A 274 -16.39 7.07 -3.85
C ALA A 274 -17.26 6.99 -5.11
N GLY A 275 -18.07 5.95 -5.29
CA GLY A 275 -18.95 5.79 -6.45
C GLY A 275 -18.30 5.22 -7.71
N VAL A 276 -16.96 5.20 -7.81
CA VAL A 276 -16.22 4.62 -8.95
C VAL A 276 -16.45 3.11 -9.06
N GLY A 277 -16.52 2.43 -7.93
CA GLY A 277 -16.64 0.98 -7.84
C GLY A 277 -15.36 0.24 -8.21
N PHE A 278 -15.51 -1.07 -8.44
CA PHE A 278 -14.44 -1.97 -8.86
C PHE A 278 -15.00 -3.19 -9.61
N ALA A 279 -14.15 -3.94 -10.29
CA ALA A 279 -14.52 -5.15 -11.01
C ALA A 279 -13.88 -6.39 -10.37
N ILE A 280 -14.63 -7.49 -10.29
CA ILE A 280 -14.13 -8.83 -9.98
C ILE A 280 -14.17 -9.64 -11.28
N GLY A 281 -13.27 -9.27 -12.18
CA GLY A 281 -13.14 -9.83 -13.50
C GLY A 281 -13.81 -8.98 -14.58
N THR A 282 -13.35 -9.17 -15.81
CA THR A 282 -13.80 -8.40 -16.97
C THR A 282 -15.32 -8.51 -17.16
N GLY A 283 -15.97 -7.37 -17.38
CA GLY A 283 -17.42 -7.29 -17.56
C GLY A 283 -18.24 -7.44 -16.28
N SER A 284 -17.62 -7.28 -15.10
CA SER A 284 -18.32 -7.14 -13.82
C SER A 284 -18.15 -5.73 -13.27
N SER A 285 -19.09 -5.30 -12.42
CA SER A 285 -19.03 -4.02 -11.74
C SER A 285 -19.69 -4.11 -10.37
N VAL A 286 -19.00 -3.64 -9.34
CA VAL A 286 -19.52 -3.48 -7.98
C VAL A 286 -19.47 -2.00 -7.64
N SER A 287 -20.63 -1.35 -7.56
CA SER A 287 -20.75 0.09 -7.26
C SER A 287 -21.97 0.37 -6.38
N PRO A 288 -22.08 1.55 -5.74
CA PRO A 288 -23.27 1.91 -4.98
C PRO A 288 -24.53 2.04 -5.85
N LEU A 289 -24.35 2.27 -7.16
CA LEU A 289 -25.43 2.39 -8.13
C LEU A 289 -25.96 1.03 -8.60
N GLY A 290 -25.24 -0.05 -8.30
CA GLY A 290 -25.61 -1.41 -8.69
C GLY A 290 -24.43 -2.37 -8.70
N THR A 291 -24.73 -3.64 -8.50
CA THR A 291 -23.78 -4.75 -8.52
C THR A 291 -24.17 -5.71 -9.65
N ALA A 292 -23.32 -5.82 -10.66
CA ALA A 292 -23.43 -6.77 -11.76
C ALA A 292 -22.20 -7.69 -11.74
N LEU A 293 -22.35 -8.86 -11.12
CA LEU A 293 -21.28 -9.85 -10.97
C LEU A 293 -21.48 -11.02 -11.94
N GLY A 294 -20.37 -11.48 -12.51
CA GLY A 294 -20.33 -12.82 -13.13
C GLY A 294 -20.15 -13.90 -12.06
N PRO A 295 -19.86 -15.15 -12.47
CA PRO A 295 -19.40 -16.17 -11.54
C PRO A 295 -18.17 -15.67 -10.77
N ILE A 296 -18.28 -15.56 -9.45
CA ILE A 296 -17.19 -15.15 -8.56
C ILE A 296 -16.48 -16.39 -8.01
N PRO A 297 -15.16 -16.33 -7.76
CA PRO A 297 -14.45 -17.43 -7.12
C PRO A 297 -14.91 -17.58 -5.67
N THR A 298 -14.81 -18.81 -5.15
CA THR A 298 -15.16 -19.15 -3.77
C THR A 298 -14.11 -18.61 -2.78
N VAL A 299 -14.04 -17.30 -2.63
CA VAL A 299 -13.19 -16.62 -1.63
C VAL A 299 -14.10 -16.16 -0.49
N PRO A 300 -13.89 -16.61 0.77
CA PRO A 300 -14.85 -16.37 1.85
C PRO A 300 -15.22 -14.90 2.08
N VAL A 301 -14.26 -13.97 1.98
CA VAL A 301 -14.53 -12.53 2.13
C VAL A 301 -15.54 -11.97 1.13
N PHE A 302 -15.70 -12.60 -0.04
CA PHE A 302 -16.67 -12.16 -1.04
C PHE A 302 -18.12 -12.42 -0.60
N GLY A 303 -18.36 -13.25 0.41
CA GLY A 303 -19.67 -13.40 1.04
C GLY A 303 -20.19 -12.11 1.70
N ALA A 304 -19.32 -11.13 1.93
CA ALA A 304 -19.70 -9.82 2.47
C ALA A 304 -20.09 -8.79 1.39
N ILE A 305 -19.96 -9.13 0.11
CA ILE A 305 -20.36 -8.23 -0.99
C ILE A 305 -21.89 -8.16 -1.03
N PRO A 306 -22.49 -6.97 -0.93
CA PRO A 306 -23.93 -6.83 -1.06
C PRO A 306 -24.37 -7.19 -2.49
N VAL A 307 -25.33 -8.12 -2.57
CA VAL A 307 -25.96 -8.57 -3.82
C VAL A 307 -27.31 -7.88 -4.00
N GLY A 308 -27.58 -7.34 -5.20
CA GLY A 308 -28.83 -6.65 -5.54
C GLY A 308 -28.77 -5.11 -5.41
N ASP A 309 -29.91 -4.46 -5.54
CA ASP A 309 -30.05 -3.01 -5.42
C ASP A 309 -29.89 -2.54 -3.96
N SER A 310 -29.01 -1.57 -3.73
CA SER A 310 -28.81 -0.96 -2.41
C SER A 310 -29.54 0.37 -2.31
N SER A 311 -30.62 0.41 -1.53
CA SER A 311 -31.32 1.67 -1.20
C SER A 311 -30.44 2.67 -0.45
N ILE A 312 -29.37 2.19 0.20
CA ILE A 312 -28.38 3.01 0.92
C ILE A 312 -27.26 3.49 -0.01
N GLY A 313 -27.08 2.87 -1.18
CA GLY A 313 -25.99 3.14 -2.11
C GLY A 313 -25.92 4.60 -2.58
N MET A 314 -27.05 5.28 -2.76
CA MET A 314 -27.01 6.71 -3.14
C MET A 314 -26.60 7.63 -1.97
N ILE A 315 -26.96 7.28 -0.73
CA ILE A 315 -26.64 8.10 0.45
C ILE A 315 -25.14 8.07 0.75
N ILE A 316 -24.48 6.92 0.50
CA ILE A 316 -23.05 6.76 0.78
C ILE A 316 -22.18 7.71 -0.06
N LEU A 317 -22.64 8.16 -1.22
CA LEU A 317 -21.92 9.08 -2.11
C LEU A 317 -21.72 10.47 -1.49
N ILE A 318 -22.43 10.79 -0.39
CA ILE A 318 -22.19 12.01 0.39
C ILE A 318 -20.89 11.93 1.19
N VAL A 319 -20.42 10.72 1.53
CA VAL A 319 -19.22 10.51 2.34
C VAL A 319 -17.96 11.15 1.74
N PRO A 320 -17.54 10.88 0.49
CA PRO A 320 -16.34 11.50 -0.08
C PRO A 320 -16.43 13.03 -0.09
N VAL A 321 -17.62 13.59 -0.35
CA VAL A 321 -17.87 15.04 -0.29
C VAL A 321 -17.60 15.61 1.10
N LEU A 322 -18.12 14.97 2.15
CA LEU A 322 -17.89 15.39 3.54
C LEU A 322 -16.42 15.25 3.94
N VAL A 323 -15.75 14.17 3.55
CA VAL A 323 -14.33 13.95 3.84
C VAL A 323 -13.48 15.01 3.16
N ALA A 324 -13.75 15.34 1.89
CA ALA A 324 -13.03 16.38 1.15
C ALA A 324 -13.20 17.77 1.81
N LEU A 325 -14.40 18.08 2.28
CA LEU A 325 -14.70 19.30 3.02
C LEU A 325 -13.89 19.35 4.33
N ILE A 326 -13.97 18.31 5.15
CA ILE A 326 -13.29 18.24 6.46
C ILE A 326 -11.77 18.31 6.28
N ALA A 327 -11.21 17.53 5.35
CA ALA A 327 -9.77 17.50 5.08
C ALA A 327 -9.26 18.86 4.62
N THR A 328 -10.01 19.56 3.76
CA THR A 328 -9.63 20.91 3.29
C THR A 328 -9.69 21.93 4.42
N VAL A 329 -10.76 21.93 5.23
CA VAL A 329 -10.92 22.87 6.35
C VAL A 329 -9.85 22.66 7.42
N ALA A 330 -9.47 21.41 7.71
CA ALA A 330 -8.45 21.08 8.70
C ALA A 330 -7.08 21.69 8.38
N VAL A 331 -6.80 21.97 7.11
CA VAL A 331 -5.50 22.50 6.66
C VAL A 331 -5.47 24.04 6.61
N LYS A 332 -6.56 24.72 6.98
CA LYS A 332 -6.66 26.20 7.00
C LYS A 332 -5.43 26.91 7.55
N ASN A 333 -4.87 26.45 8.67
CA ASN A 333 -3.71 27.08 9.32
C ASN A 333 -2.40 27.00 8.50
N HIS A 334 -2.33 26.12 7.51
CA HIS A 334 -1.16 25.95 6.64
C HIS A 334 -1.31 26.71 5.32
N THR A 335 -2.45 27.36 5.05
CA THR A 335 -2.72 28.07 3.79
C THR A 335 -2.15 29.50 3.75
N GLY A 336 -1.38 29.91 4.77
CA GLY A 336 -0.91 31.30 4.91
C GLY A 336 -0.09 31.80 3.72
N GLU A 337 0.85 30.99 3.22
CA GLU A 337 1.69 31.36 2.08
C GLU A 337 0.88 31.48 0.78
N ALA A 338 -0.03 30.54 0.52
CA ALA A 338 -0.94 30.63 -0.63
C ALA A 338 -1.79 31.91 -0.55
N ARG A 339 -2.38 32.20 0.62
CA ARG A 339 -3.20 33.41 0.80
C ARG A 339 -2.43 34.71 0.62
N HIS A 340 -1.12 34.72 0.91
CA HIS A 340 -0.28 35.89 0.74
C HIS A 340 0.20 36.07 -0.71
N ASN A 341 0.56 34.98 -1.38
CA ASN A 341 1.19 35.02 -2.70
C ASN A 341 0.19 35.15 -3.86
N PHE A 342 -1.09 34.79 -3.66
CA PHE A 342 -2.13 34.95 -4.67
C PHE A 342 -2.85 36.30 -4.56
N ALA A 343 -3.05 36.95 -5.71
CA ALA A 343 -3.61 38.31 -5.79
C ALA A 343 -5.06 38.42 -5.29
N THR A 344 -5.87 37.36 -5.43
CA THR A 344 -7.27 37.35 -5.00
C THR A 344 -7.65 36.08 -4.24
N PRO A 345 -8.60 36.13 -3.29
CA PRO A 345 -9.12 34.95 -2.61
C PRO A 345 -9.68 33.89 -3.57
N LEU A 346 -10.25 34.33 -4.71
CA LEU A 346 -10.76 33.44 -5.75
C LEU A 346 -9.62 32.68 -6.45
N SER A 347 -8.56 33.37 -6.85
CA SER A 347 -7.40 32.71 -7.48
C SER A 347 -6.72 31.72 -6.52
N ALA A 348 -6.61 32.09 -5.23
CA ALA A 348 -6.08 31.22 -4.19
C ALA A 348 -6.94 29.97 -4.00
N SER A 349 -8.26 30.13 -3.94
CA SER A 349 -9.18 29.00 -3.73
C SER A 349 -9.24 28.07 -4.94
N ILE A 350 -9.19 28.59 -6.18
CA ILE A 350 -9.12 27.76 -7.41
C ILE A 350 -7.84 26.95 -7.40
N ALA A 351 -6.69 27.60 -7.17
CA ALA A 351 -5.40 26.93 -7.16
C ALA A 351 -5.32 25.85 -6.07
N MET A 352 -5.85 26.14 -4.87
CA MET A 352 -5.97 25.19 -3.78
C MET A 352 -6.89 24.01 -4.12
N GLY A 353 -8.09 24.28 -4.64
CA GLY A 353 -9.06 23.24 -5.01
C GLY A 353 -8.49 22.26 -6.04
N LEU A 354 -7.91 22.78 -7.12
CA LEU A 354 -7.27 21.96 -8.16
C LEU A 354 -6.08 21.17 -7.59
N SER A 355 -5.24 21.78 -6.76
CA SER A 355 -4.06 21.10 -6.20
C SER A 355 -4.44 19.99 -5.22
N ILE A 356 -5.40 20.23 -4.32
CA ILE A 356 -5.90 19.23 -3.37
C ILE A 356 -6.55 18.07 -4.12
N GLY A 357 -7.44 18.38 -5.06
CA GLY A 357 -8.11 17.35 -5.87
C GLY A 357 -7.12 16.53 -6.69
N PHE A 358 -6.08 17.16 -7.24
CA PHE A 358 -5.03 16.47 -7.99
C PHE A 358 -4.21 15.52 -7.11
N VAL A 359 -3.80 15.96 -5.91
CA VAL A 359 -3.07 15.09 -4.98
C VAL A 359 -3.93 13.89 -4.57
N ALA A 360 -5.18 14.12 -4.16
CA ALA A 360 -6.10 13.05 -3.76
C ALA A 360 -6.33 12.05 -4.91
N ALA A 361 -6.55 12.55 -6.12
CA ALA A 361 -6.72 11.72 -7.31
C ALA A 361 -5.49 10.88 -7.63
N ILE A 362 -4.28 11.47 -7.61
CA ILE A 362 -3.03 10.73 -7.83
C ILE A 362 -2.85 9.64 -6.79
N GLU A 363 -2.99 9.97 -5.50
CA GLU A 363 -2.77 8.99 -4.44
C GLU A 363 -3.77 7.83 -4.51
N MET A 364 -5.05 8.10 -4.78
CA MET A 364 -6.05 7.06 -5.02
C MET A 364 -5.75 6.24 -6.27
N THR A 365 -5.28 6.86 -7.36
CA THR A 365 -4.85 6.16 -8.59
C THR A 365 -3.63 5.28 -8.34
N LEU A 366 -2.66 5.72 -7.54
CA LEU A 366 -1.52 4.90 -7.14
C LEU A 366 -1.99 3.68 -6.34
N LEU A 367 -2.94 3.85 -5.42
CA LEU A 367 -3.56 2.73 -4.72
C LEU A 367 -4.33 1.81 -5.69
N ALA A 368 -5.01 2.34 -6.71
CA ALA A 368 -5.68 1.53 -7.73
C ALA A 368 -4.68 0.67 -8.54
N LEU A 369 -3.54 1.24 -8.91
CA LEU A 369 -2.46 0.52 -9.58
C LEU A 369 -1.86 -0.57 -8.69
N LEU A 370 -1.63 -0.26 -7.40
CA LEU A 370 -1.07 -1.22 -6.44
C LEU A 370 -2.06 -2.30 -6.02
N THR A 371 -3.36 -2.07 -6.14
CA THR A 371 -4.38 -3.05 -5.73
C THR A 371 -4.93 -3.86 -6.89
N HIS A 372 -4.44 -3.63 -8.12
CA HIS A 372 -4.84 -4.37 -9.29
C HIS A 372 -4.35 -5.82 -9.24
N LEU A 373 -5.22 -6.77 -9.56
CA LEU A 373 -4.96 -8.20 -9.44
C LEU A 373 -5.31 -8.94 -10.74
N SER A 374 -4.50 -9.96 -11.04
CA SER A 374 -4.78 -11.03 -11.99
C SER A 374 -4.69 -12.33 -11.21
N ILE A 375 -5.79 -13.09 -11.14
CA ILE A 375 -5.85 -14.35 -10.37
C ILE A 375 -6.15 -15.57 -11.23
N GLY A 376 -6.30 -15.39 -12.55
CA GLY A 376 -6.63 -16.48 -13.45
C GLY A 376 -6.74 -16.07 -14.91
N PRO A 377 -6.99 -17.02 -15.82
CA PRO A 377 -7.12 -16.76 -17.25
C PRO A 377 -8.41 -15.99 -17.60
N GLY A 378 -8.42 -15.42 -18.81
CA GLY A 378 -9.60 -14.78 -19.40
C GLY A 378 -10.12 -13.62 -18.55
N ARG A 379 -11.37 -13.71 -18.08
CA ARG A 379 -12.02 -12.63 -17.33
C ARG A 379 -11.29 -12.29 -16.03
N MET A 380 -10.59 -13.24 -15.41
CA MET A 380 -9.93 -13.06 -14.11
C MET A 380 -8.54 -12.39 -14.18
N GLN A 381 -8.13 -11.92 -15.37
CA GLN A 381 -6.89 -11.17 -15.54
C GLN A 381 -6.98 -9.70 -15.09
N ASN A 382 -8.19 -9.18 -14.93
CA ASN A 382 -8.42 -7.78 -14.59
C ASN A 382 -9.41 -7.71 -13.41
N ILE A 383 -8.87 -7.51 -12.21
CA ILE A 383 -9.61 -7.33 -10.96
C ILE A 383 -9.12 -6.07 -10.27
N GLY A 384 -10.06 -5.23 -9.83
CA GLY A 384 -9.80 -3.98 -9.12
C GLY A 384 -10.53 -2.80 -9.74
N ALA A 385 -10.18 -1.60 -9.30
CA ALA A 385 -10.73 -0.36 -9.84
C ALA A 385 -9.87 0.13 -11.03
N ASP A 386 -10.51 0.72 -12.03
CA ASP A 386 -9.79 1.32 -13.16
C ASP A 386 -9.04 2.59 -12.70
N PRO A 387 -7.70 2.64 -12.80
CA PRO A 387 -6.91 3.76 -12.29
C PRO A 387 -7.24 5.12 -12.95
N ILE A 388 -7.66 5.12 -14.21
CA ILE A 388 -8.01 6.34 -14.95
C ILE A 388 -9.35 6.88 -14.44
N TRP A 389 -10.34 6.01 -14.29
CA TRP A 389 -11.65 6.42 -13.76
C TRP A 389 -11.56 6.84 -12.30
N VAL A 390 -10.72 6.17 -11.49
CA VAL A 390 -10.41 6.61 -10.13
C VAL A 390 -9.82 8.02 -10.14
N PHE A 391 -8.86 8.32 -11.03
CA PHE A 391 -8.28 9.65 -11.13
C PHE A 391 -9.34 10.71 -11.45
N VAL A 392 -10.07 10.50 -12.55
CA VAL A 392 -11.05 11.46 -13.07
C VAL A 392 -12.13 11.73 -12.04
N TRP A 393 -12.68 10.69 -11.44
CA TRP A 393 -13.81 10.82 -10.54
C TRP A 393 -13.41 11.47 -9.21
N ILE A 394 -12.32 11.01 -8.59
CA ILE A 394 -11.82 11.60 -7.34
C ILE A 394 -11.43 13.07 -7.56
N PHE A 395 -10.83 13.40 -8.70
CA PHE A 395 -10.51 14.80 -9.02
C PHE A 395 -11.78 15.66 -9.12
N LEU A 396 -12.81 15.16 -9.82
CA LEU A 396 -14.08 15.88 -9.99
C LEU A 396 -14.89 15.98 -8.70
N GLU A 397 -14.77 15.04 -7.77
CA GLU A 397 -15.42 15.11 -6.46
C GLU A 397 -14.69 16.05 -5.51
N VAL A 398 -13.37 15.92 -5.40
CA VAL A 398 -12.57 16.62 -4.38
C VAL A 398 -12.29 18.06 -4.78
N ALA A 399 -11.96 18.35 -6.04
CA ALA A 399 -11.52 19.69 -6.45
C ALA A 399 -12.60 20.78 -6.25
N PRO A 400 -13.88 20.58 -6.63
CA PRO A 400 -14.92 21.58 -6.41
C PRO A 400 -15.19 21.84 -4.92
N ILE A 401 -15.20 20.78 -4.11
CA ILE A 401 -15.44 20.89 -2.66
C ILE A 401 -14.27 21.58 -1.97
N ALA A 402 -13.05 21.22 -2.34
CA ALA A 402 -11.85 21.87 -1.83
C ALA A 402 -11.78 23.34 -2.25
N PHE A 403 -12.22 23.69 -3.47
CA PHE A 403 -12.36 25.07 -3.92
C PHE A 403 -13.34 25.86 -3.02
N LEU A 404 -14.55 25.34 -2.81
CA LEU A 404 -15.58 26.00 -1.99
C LEU A 404 -15.12 26.16 -0.53
N ALA A 405 -14.55 25.10 0.05
CA ALA A 405 -14.01 25.11 1.41
C ALA A 405 -12.87 26.12 1.56
N SER A 406 -11.95 26.15 0.58
CA SER A 406 -10.83 27.09 0.56
C SER A 406 -11.30 28.52 0.39
N PHE A 407 -12.34 28.77 -0.42
CA PHE A 407 -12.89 30.11 -0.59
C PHE A 407 -13.48 30.67 0.72
N TYR A 408 -14.19 29.83 1.49
CA TYR A 408 -14.67 30.20 2.81
C TYR A 408 -13.52 30.43 3.81
N ALA A 409 -12.51 29.56 3.80
CA ALA A 409 -11.37 29.62 4.70
C ALA A 409 -10.37 30.77 4.38
N ALA A 410 -10.29 31.19 3.11
CA ALA A 410 -9.33 32.19 2.63
C ALA A 410 -9.75 33.65 2.86
N ARG A 411 -10.95 33.91 3.40
CA ARG A 411 -11.42 35.27 3.72
C ARG A 411 -10.35 36.06 4.49
N PRO A 412 -9.89 37.22 3.97
CA PRO A 412 -8.75 37.95 4.52
C PRO A 412 -8.89 38.15 6.02
N SER A 413 -7.82 37.87 6.78
CA SER A 413 -7.75 38.33 8.16
C SER A 413 -7.85 39.85 8.15
N ALA A 414 -8.60 40.44 9.09
CA ALA A 414 -8.70 41.90 9.21
C ALA A 414 -7.30 42.53 9.15
N ALA A 415 -7.15 43.62 8.40
CA ALA A 415 -5.88 44.33 8.28
C ALA A 415 -5.32 44.59 9.67
N SER A 416 -4.03 44.27 9.88
CA SER A 416 -3.35 44.63 11.12
C SER A 416 -3.58 46.13 11.37
N PRO A 417 -4.01 46.53 12.57
CA PRO A 417 -4.24 47.93 12.86
C PRO A 417 -2.97 48.71 12.53
N ILE A 418 -3.13 49.82 11.81
CA ILE A 418 -2.03 50.70 11.43
C ILE A 418 -1.25 51.01 12.72
N PRO A 419 0.06 50.70 12.79
CA PRO A 419 0.89 51.03 13.94
C PRO A 419 0.70 52.51 14.29
N GLU A 420 0.59 52.86 15.58
CA GLU A 420 0.29 54.24 15.98
C GLU A 420 1.27 55.27 15.41
N HIS A 421 2.54 54.88 15.20
CA HIS A 421 3.56 55.74 14.58
C HIS A 421 3.34 56.04 13.09
N LEU A 422 2.38 55.36 12.44
CA LEU A 422 1.97 55.59 11.04
C LEU A 422 0.58 56.22 10.93
N LYS A 423 -0.13 56.43 12.05
CA LYS A 423 -1.37 57.22 12.06
C LYS A 423 -0.97 58.69 12.07
N ARG A 424 -1.08 59.36 10.92
CA ARG A 424 -0.90 60.81 10.81
C ARG A 424 -2.11 61.57 11.33
#